data_AF-A0A3P8U080-F1
#
_entry.id   AF-A0A3P8U080-F1
#
_cell.length_a   1.000
_cell.length_b   1.000
_cell.length_c   1.000
_cell.angle_alpha   90.00
_cell.angle_beta   90.00
_cell.angle_gamma   90.00
#
_symmetry.space_group_name_H-M   'P 1'
#
loop_
_entity.id
_entity.type
_entity.pdbx_description
1 polymer ?
#
loop_
_entity_poly.entity_id
_entity_poly.type
_entity_poly.pdbx_seq_one_letter_code
_entity_poly.pdbx_strand_id
1 'polypeptide(L)'
;SLHLPQFLLQPSVLLQLLDGNAGLLNSNLGLHTGMEGENITVTCSFSVSGHRKFFCREKCEEGNILIETTEDAAENGRYSIKYEDKPFPSDNYLHVSIKQLKKSDSGWYRCALDRSFLPSSSWDFEIAVKEGEFLSFFLCF
;
A
#
# COMPACT_ATOMS: atom_id res chain seq x y z
N SER A 1 -23.97 -4.36 -59.43
CA SER A 1 -23.40 -3.45 -58.43
C SER A 1 -23.47 -4.06 -57.06
N LEU A 2 -22.32 -4.50 -56.55
CA LEU A 2 -22.14 -4.97 -55.18
C LEU A 2 -22.07 -3.73 -54.27
N HIS A 3 -22.99 -3.62 -53.34
CA HIS A 3 -22.97 -2.59 -52.30
C HIS A 3 -22.29 -3.20 -51.06
N LEU A 4 -21.05 -2.78 -50.77
CA LEU A 4 -20.42 -3.07 -49.48
C LEU A 4 -21.08 -2.20 -48.40
N PRO A 5 -21.41 -2.73 -47.21
CA PRO A 5 -21.76 -1.88 -46.08
C PRO A 5 -20.49 -1.21 -45.56
N GLN A 6 -20.52 0.12 -45.48
CA GLN A 6 -19.51 0.92 -44.79
C GLN A 6 -19.52 0.54 -43.31
N PHE A 7 -18.43 -0.04 -42.83
CA PHE A 7 -18.17 -0.22 -41.40
C PHE A 7 -18.14 1.16 -40.74
N LEU A 8 -19.15 1.46 -39.93
CA LEU A 8 -19.10 2.56 -38.97
C LEU A 8 -18.08 2.19 -37.91
N LEU A 9 -16.90 2.82 -37.96
CA LEU A 9 -15.93 2.80 -36.88
C LEU A 9 -16.58 3.48 -35.66
N GLN A 10 -17.02 2.68 -34.69
CA GLN A 10 -17.47 3.20 -33.40
C GLN A 10 -16.27 3.87 -32.69
N PRO A 11 -16.42 5.07 -32.08
CA PRO A 11 -15.32 5.77 -31.41
C PRO A 11 -14.83 5.14 -30.10
N SER A 12 -15.07 3.86 -29.86
CA SER A 12 -14.82 3.20 -28.56
C SER A 12 -13.38 2.71 -28.36
N VAL A 13 -12.43 3.08 -29.21
CA VAL A 13 -11.02 2.64 -29.11
C VAL A 13 -10.05 3.80 -28.81
N LEU A 14 -10.52 4.83 -28.09
CA LEU A 14 -9.65 5.88 -27.57
C LEU A 14 -9.67 5.96 -26.03
N LEU A 15 -9.70 4.81 -25.37
CA LEU A 15 -9.36 4.72 -23.95
C LEU A 15 -8.50 3.48 -23.64
N GLN A 16 -7.57 3.12 -24.53
CA GLN A 16 -6.56 2.07 -24.27
C GLN A 16 -5.16 2.64 -23.94
N LEU A 17 -5.05 3.94 -23.68
CA LEU A 17 -3.76 4.60 -23.38
C LEU A 17 -3.71 5.29 -22.01
N LEU A 18 -4.65 5.01 -21.09
CA LEU A 18 -4.56 5.47 -19.69
C LEU A 18 -4.16 4.37 -18.69
N ASP A 19 -3.92 3.13 -19.12
CA ASP A 19 -3.35 2.09 -18.24
C ASP A 19 -1.82 1.99 -18.32
N GLY A 20 -1.20 2.62 -19.32
CA GLY A 20 0.25 2.57 -19.52
C GLY A 20 1.07 3.45 -18.58
N ASN A 21 0.43 4.31 -17.79
CA ASN A 21 1.12 5.26 -16.89
C ASN A 21 0.86 4.99 -15.39
N ALA A 22 -0.04 4.05 -15.07
CA ALA A 22 -0.26 3.64 -13.69
C ALA A 22 0.96 2.92 -13.09
N GLY A 23 1.87 2.41 -13.92
CA GLY A 23 3.14 1.81 -13.48
C GLY A 23 4.27 2.82 -13.24
N LEU A 24 4.23 4.00 -13.89
CA LEU A 24 5.35 4.96 -13.88
C LEU A 24 5.19 6.08 -12.83
N LEU A 25 3.97 6.32 -12.33
CA LEU A 25 3.70 7.30 -11.27
C LEU A 25 3.98 6.75 -9.84
N ASN A 26 4.13 5.44 -9.68
CA ASN A 26 4.25 4.80 -8.37
C ASN A 26 5.62 4.99 -7.72
N SER A 27 6.66 5.29 -8.50
CA SER A 27 8.04 5.37 -8.02
C SER A 27 8.40 6.70 -7.32
N ASN A 28 7.54 7.72 -7.37
CA ASN A 28 7.79 9.03 -6.74
C ASN A 28 6.72 9.47 -5.72
N LEU A 29 5.57 8.80 -5.60
CA LEU A 29 4.49 9.23 -4.69
C LEU A 29 4.25 8.29 -3.49
N GLY A 30 4.98 7.18 -3.36
CA GLY A 30 4.71 6.21 -2.28
C GLY A 30 3.31 5.60 -2.41
N LEU A 31 2.85 5.33 -3.63
CA LEU A 31 1.55 4.70 -3.89
C LEU A 31 1.70 3.19 -3.94
N HIS A 32 0.98 2.48 -3.08
CA HIS A 32 0.89 1.03 -3.05
C HIS A 32 -0.51 0.58 -3.41
N THR A 33 -0.64 -0.30 -4.40
CA THR A 33 -1.94 -0.84 -4.84
C THR A 33 -2.10 -2.28 -4.36
N GLY A 34 -3.26 -2.62 -3.81
CA GLY A 34 -3.64 -4.01 -3.49
C GLY A 34 -5.08 -4.30 -3.91
N MET A 35 -5.44 -5.58 -4.05
CA MET A 35 -6.83 -5.96 -4.32
C MET A 35 -7.58 -6.24 -3.01
N GLU A 36 -8.89 -5.99 -3.01
CA GLU A 36 -9.75 -6.35 -1.89
C GLU A 36 -9.66 -7.86 -1.59
N GLY A 37 -9.54 -8.21 -0.30
CA GLY A 37 -9.32 -9.57 0.17
C GLY A 37 -7.85 -10.01 0.26
N GLU A 38 -6.93 -9.32 -0.40
CA GLU A 38 -5.50 -9.64 -0.36
C GLU A 38 -4.78 -9.04 0.86
N ASN A 39 -3.54 -9.47 1.08
CA ASN A 39 -2.65 -8.85 2.06
C ASN A 39 -1.69 -7.89 1.34
N ILE A 40 -1.38 -6.77 1.97
CA ILE A 40 -0.35 -5.85 1.50
C ILE A 40 0.72 -5.66 2.56
N THR A 41 1.97 -5.55 2.12
CA THR A 41 3.11 -5.21 2.97
C THR A 41 3.87 -4.06 2.32
N VAL A 42 4.11 -3.01 3.10
CA VAL A 42 4.90 -1.84 2.71
C VAL A 42 6.19 -1.85 3.51
N THR A 43 7.32 -1.64 2.83
CA THR A 43 8.65 -1.61 3.45
C THR A 43 9.11 -0.16 3.54
N CYS A 44 9.40 0.29 4.75
CA CYS A 44 9.95 1.61 5.03
C CYS A 44 11.43 1.52 5.39
N SER A 45 12.27 2.30 4.72
CA SER A 45 13.72 2.32 4.94
C SER A 45 14.12 3.41 5.93
N PHE A 46 14.99 3.11 6.88
CA PHE A 46 15.49 4.08 7.86
C PHE A 46 17.00 3.94 8.04
N SER A 47 17.73 5.03 7.84
CA SER A 47 19.20 5.05 7.99
C SER A 47 19.70 4.89 9.43
N VAL A 48 18.82 5.01 10.41
CA VAL A 48 19.14 4.88 11.84
C VAL A 48 18.03 4.09 12.51
N SER A 49 18.42 3.20 13.44
CA SER A 49 17.47 2.36 14.15
C SER A 49 16.60 3.13 15.13
N GLY A 50 15.50 2.52 15.56
CA GLY A 50 14.53 3.11 16.47
C GLY A 50 14.02 2.12 17.52
N HIS A 51 13.70 2.64 18.70
CA HIS A 51 13.27 1.83 19.84
C HIS A 51 11.82 1.39 19.68
N ARG A 52 10.91 2.32 19.37
CA ARG A 52 9.49 2.03 19.13
C ARG A 52 9.17 2.16 17.64
N LYS A 53 8.32 1.26 17.16
CA LYS A 53 7.91 1.12 15.76
C LYS A 53 6.41 1.33 15.69
N PHE A 54 5.96 2.11 14.70
CA PHE A 54 4.55 2.46 14.54
C PHE A 54 4.10 2.19 13.11
N PHE A 55 2.86 1.76 13.00
CA PHE A 55 2.09 1.80 11.77
C PHE A 55 0.76 2.51 12.03
N CYS A 56 0.53 3.59 11.30
CA CYS A 56 -0.55 4.53 11.55
C CYS A 56 -1.33 4.81 10.28
N ARG A 57 -2.62 5.12 10.45
CA ARG A 57 -3.39 5.82 9.44
C ARG A 57 -3.05 7.29 9.52
N GLU A 58 -2.72 7.93 8.39
CA GLU A 58 -2.22 9.31 8.37
C GLU A 58 -1.06 9.53 9.36
N LYS A 59 -1.16 10.51 10.29
CA LYS A 59 -0.14 10.78 11.30
C LYS A 59 -0.30 9.85 12.51
N CYS A 60 0.82 9.53 13.15
CA CYS A 60 0.86 8.75 14.39
C CYS A 60 0.45 9.57 15.62
N GLU A 61 -0.81 10.02 15.63
CA GLU A 61 -1.47 10.66 16.76
C GLU A 61 -2.44 9.66 17.44
N GLU A 62 -2.89 9.97 18.64
CA GLU A 62 -3.83 9.09 19.37
C GLU A 62 -5.10 8.86 18.54
N GLY A 63 -5.53 7.60 18.42
CA GLY A 63 -6.67 7.19 17.57
C GLY A 63 -6.30 6.82 16.13
N ASN A 64 -5.12 7.21 15.65
CA ASN A 64 -4.63 6.87 14.30
C ASN A 64 -3.59 5.73 14.29
N ILE A 65 -3.07 5.35 15.46
CA ILE A 65 -2.13 4.24 15.61
C ILE A 65 -2.88 2.92 15.40
N LEU A 66 -2.50 2.17 14.37
CA LEU A 66 -3.08 0.85 14.06
C LEU A 66 -2.38 -0.26 14.85
N ILE A 67 -1.05 -0.13 14.98
CA ILE A 67 -0.20 -1.00 15.80
C ILE A 67 1.10 -0.25 16.16
N GLU A 68 1.57 -0.47 17.37
CA GLU A 68 2.90 -0.06 17.81
C GLU A 68 3.58 -1.20 18.59
N THR A 69 4.92 -1.21 18.62
CA THR A 69 5.69 -2.18 19.40
C THR A 69 7.11 -1.69 19.69
N THR A 70 7.70 -2.19 20.76
CA THR A 70 9.15 -2.10 21.04
C THR A 70 9.92 -3.29 20.49
N GLU A 71 9.24 -4.41 20.24
CA GLU A 71 9.82 -5.65 19.74
C GLU A 71 10.06 -5.60 18.23
N ASP A 72 10.75 -6.62 17.71
CA ASP A 72 11.01 -6.73 16.27
C ASP A 72 9.80 -7.22 15.47
N ALA A 73 8.78 -7.77 16.13
CA ALA A 73 7.55 -8.17 15.47
C ALA A 73 6.35 -8.01 16.41
N ALA A 74 5.21 -7.66 15.83
CA ALA A 74 3.93 -7.63 16.54
C ALA A 74 2.77 -7.79 15.55
N GLU A 75 1.65 -8.32 16.04
CA GLU A 75 0.39 -8.36 15.30
C GLU A 75 -0.75 -7.80 16.18
N ASN A 76 -1.68 -7.07 15.56
CA ASN A 76 -2.91 -6.57 16.18
C ASN A 76 -4.05 -6.67 15.17
N GLY A 77 -4.89 -7.70 15.32
CA GLY A 77 -5.97 -7.99 14.39
C GLY A 77 -5.45 -8.22 12.96
N ARG A 78 -5.76 -7.30 12.04
CA ARG A 78 -5.31 -7.38 10.63
C ARG A 78 -3.99 -6.66 10.38
N TYR A 79 -3.42 -5.97 11.36
CA TYR A 79 -2.21 -5.17 11.20
C TYR A 79 -0.99 -5.91 11.77
N SER A 80 0.16 -5.79 11.12
CA SER A 80 1.41 -6.34 11.65
C SER A 80 2.63 -5.47 11.37
N ILE A 81 3.62 -5.60 12.23
CA ILE A 81 4.96 -5.03 12.10
C ILE A 81 5.97 -6.16 12.07
N LYS A 82 6.97 -6.05 11.19
CA LYS A 82 8.25 -6.76 11.27
C LYS A 82 9.38 -5.76 11.05
N TYR A 83 10.33 -5.71 11.96
CA TYR A 83 11.48 -4.82 11.93
C TYR A 83 12.76 -5.62 11.69
N GLU A 84 13.60 -5.11 10.80
CA GLU A 84 14.93 -5.63 10.53
C GLU A 84 15.95 -4.56 10.88
N ASP A 85 16.50 -4.67 12.10
CA ASP A 85 17.67 -3.90 12.51
C ASP A 85 18.90 -4.45 11.78
N LYS A 86 19.57 -3.58 11.01
CA LYS A 86 20.78 -3.94 10.26
C LYS A 86 21.97 -3.13 10.79
N PRO A 87 23.15 -3.74 10.86
CA PRO A 87 24.35 -3.01 11.27
C PRO A 87 24.67 -1.89 10.28
N PHE A 88 25.06 -0.73 10.82
CA PHE A 88 25.57 0.38 10.03
C PHE A 88 26.73 -0.10 9.12
N PRO A 89 26.79 0.31 7.84
CA PRO A 89 26.05 1.39 7.19
C PRO A 89 24.75 0.97 6.47
N SER A 90 24.20 -0.21 6.76
CA SER A 90 22.95 -0.64 6.12
C SER A 90 21.73 0.08 6.70
N ASP A 91 20.72 0.30 5.86
CA ASP A 91 19.42 0.77 6.29
C ASP A 91 18.68 -0.32 7.08
N ASN A 92 17.85 0.15 8.00
CA ASN A 92 16.91 -0.66 8.75
C ASN A 92 15.57 -0.70 8.03
N TYR A 93 14.89 -1.83 8.06
CA TYR A 93 13.63 -2.01 7.34
C TYR A 93 12.47 -2.25 8.29
N LEU A 94 11.46 -1.39 8.22
CA LEU A 94 10.19 -1.57 8.91
C LEU A 94 9.14 -2.03 7.90
N HIS A 95 8.75 -3.28 7.99
CA HIS A 95 7.66 -3.85 7.21
C HIS A 95 6.35 -3.69 7.98
N VAL A 96 5.41 -3.00 7.37
CA VAL A 96 4.05 -2.83 7.90
C VAL A 96 3.06 -3.50 6.97
N SER A 97 2.11 -4.25 7.53
CA SER A 97 1.16 -5.02 6.72
C SER A 97 -0.27 -4.83 7.15
N ILE A 98 -1.18 -4.92 6.18
CA ILE A 98 -2.63 -5.04 6.37
C ILE A 98 -3.08 -6.36 5.72
N LYS A 99 -3.69 -7.24 6.51
CA LYS A 99 -4.30 -8.49 6.03
C LYS A 99 -5.71 -8.25 5.52
N GLN A 100 -6.13 -8.99 4.49
CA GLN A 100 -7.49 -8.99 3.94
C GLN A 100 -8.04 -7.59 3.67
N LEU A 101 -7.34 -6.83 2.81
CA LEU A 101 -7.68 -5.45 2.46
C LEU A 101 -9.17 -5.28 2.16
N LYS A 102 -9.73 -4.16 2.61
CA LYS A 102 -11.07 -3.71 2.31
C LYS A 102 -10.99 -2.43 1.51
N LYS A 103 -12.02 -2.09 0.74
CA LYS A 103 -12.08 -0.79 0.06
C LYS A 103 -11.84 0.41 0.98
N SER A 104 -12.36 0.34 2.22
CA SER A 104 -12.17 1.37 3.24
C SER A 104 -10.74 1.49 3.79
N ASP A 105 -9.87 0.53 3.49
CA ASP A 105 -8.44 0.60 3.81
C ASP A 105 -7.68 1.52 2.83
N SER A 106 -8.32 2.04 1.78
CA SER A 106 -7.68 3.06 0.93
C SER A 106 -7.44 4.36 1.69
N GLY A 107 -6.30 5.00 1.43
CA GLY A 107 -5.93 6.30 2.00
C GLY A 107 -4.47 6.39 2.42
N TRP A 108 -4.15 7.44 3.17
CA TRP A 108 -2.79 7.73 3.63
C TRP A 108 -2.43 6.96 4.90
N TYR A 109 -1.17 6.54 4.94
CA TYR A 109 -0.56 5.80 6.03
C TYR A 109 0.84 6.32 6.32
N ARG A 110 1.31 6.01 7.52
CA ARG A 110 2.66 6.31 7.97
C ARG A 110 3.24 5.14 8.73
N CYS A 111 4.47 4.82 8.40
CA CYS A 111 5.35 4.05 9.27
C CYS A 111 6.30 5.03 9.98
N ALA A 112 6.57 4.81 11.26
CA ALA A 112 7.45 5.68 12.03
C ALA A 112 8.32 4.91 13.01
N LEU A 113 9.50 5.46 13.26
CA LEU A 113 10.42 5.05 14.31
C LEU A 113 10.57 6.19 15.31
N ASP A 114 10.27 5.90 16.58
CA ASP A 114 10.59 6.79 17.69
C ASP A 114 11.96 6.40 18.27
N ARG A 115 12.79 7.42 18.47
CA ARG A 115 14.21 7.30 18.80
C ARG A 115 14.45 8.04 20.10
N SER A 116 15.06 7.37 21.07
CA SER A 116 15.19 7.93 22.43
C SER A 116 16.01 9.23 22.49
N PHE A 117 17.02 9.39 21.64
CA PHE A 117 17.98 10.51 21.69
C PHE A 117 18.08 11.31 20.39
N LEU A 118 17.30 10.94 19.37
CA LEU A 118 17.30 11.57 18.04
C LEU A 118 15.87 11.93 17.64
N PRO A 119 15.67 12.90 16.72
CA PRO A 119 14.33 13.18 16.21
C PRO A 119 13.68 11.91 15.65
N SER A 120 12.37 11.72 15.79
CA SER A 120 11.67 10.61 15.16
C SER A 120 11.84 10.62 13.63
N SER A 121 11.81 9.46 12.99
CA SER A 121 11.74 9.36 11.51
C SER A 121 10.44 8.72 11.09
N SER A 122 9.91 9.15 9.94
CA SER A 122 8.69 8.60 9.38
C SER A 122 8.70 8.60 7.87
N TRP A 123 7.93 7.69 7.28
CA TRP A 123 7.67 7.64 5.85
C TRP A 123 6.16 7.63 5.60
N ASP A 124 5.70 8.53 4.74
CA ASP A 124 4.31 8.64 4.30
C ASP A 124 4.10 7.89 3.00
N PHE A 125 2.97 7.20 2.90
CA PHE A 125 2.58 6.47 1.69
C PHE A 125 1.06 6.35 1.59
N GLU A 126 0.56 6.14 0.38
CA GLU A 126 -0.86 5.92 0.11
C GLU A 126 -1.10 4.45 -0.25
N ILE A 127 -2.15 3.85 0.30
CA ILE A 127 -2.67 2.56 -0.15
C ILE A 127 -3.92 2.82 -0.99
N ALA A 128 -3.96 2.28 -2.21
CA ALA A 128 -5.14 2.23 -3.05
C ALA A 128 -5.65 0.78 -3.14
N VAL A 129 -6.87 0.52 -2.68
CA VAL A 129 -7.49 -0.80 -2.76
C VAL A 129 -8.41 -0.88 -3.98
N LYS A 130 -8.10 -1.77 -4.92
CA LYS A 130 -8.93 -2.06 -6.10
C LYS A 130 -9.99 -3.10 -5.76
N GLU A 131 -11.09 -3.11 -6.53
CA GLU A 131 -12.11 -4.14 -6.36
C GLU A 131 -11.43 -5.45 -6.72
N GLY A 132 -11.56 -6.45 -5.85
CA GLY A 132 -11.28 -7.80 -6.33
C GLY A 132 -12.28 -8.09 -7.44
N GLU A 133 -11.83 -8.66 -8.55
CA GLU A 133 -12.75 -9.36 -9.44
C GLU A 133 -13.30 -10.54 -8.63
N PHE A 134 -14.31 -10.27 -7.82
CA PHE A 134 -15.20 -11.30 -7.34
C PHE A 134 -15.73 -11.91 -8.63
N LEU A 135 -15.31 -13.13 -8.95
CA LEU A 135 -15.90 -13.89 -10.03
C LEU A 135 -17.38 -14.07 -9.67
N SER A 136 -18.19 -13.05 -9.98
CA SER A 136 -19.65 -13.02 -10.03
C SER A 136 -20.18 -14.03 -11.06
N PHE A 137 -19.33 -14.88 -11.61
CA PHE A 137 -19.63 -15.93 -12.56
C PHE A 137 -20.02 -17.27 -11.92
N PHE A 138 -19.82 -17.50 -10.62
CA PHE A 138 -20.06 -18.84 -10.02
C PHE A 138 -21.37 -19.03 -9.25
N LEU A 139 -22.30 -18.06 -9.22
CA LEU A 139 -23.62 -18.24 -8.60
C LEU A 139 -24.80 -18.22 -9.58
N CYS A 140 -24.54 -18.43 -10.88
CA CYS A 140 -25.57 -18.90 -11.81
C CYS A 140 -25.28 -20.35 -12.21
N PHE A 141 -25.47 -21.29 -11.28
CA PHE A 141 -25.70 -22.70 -11.56
C PHE A 141 -26.88 -23.19 -10.72
#